data_AF-A0A9J8CUJ5-F1
#
_entry.id   AF-A0A9J8CUJ5-F1
#
_cell.length_a   1.000
_cell.length_b   1.000
_cell.length_c   1.000
_cell.angle_alpha   90.00
_cell.angle_beta   90.00
_cell.angle_gamma   90.00
#
_symmetry.space_group_name_H-M   'P 1'
#
loop_
_entity.id
_entity.type
_entity.pdbx_description
1 polymer ?
#
loop_
_entity_poly.entity_id
_entity_poly.type
_entity_poly.pdbx_seq_one_letter_code
_entity_poly.pdbx_strand_id
1 'polypeptide(L)'
;MRALIIFLLLTTSFFQISQSVQVTDSGYTFSLEAVKTLQKLMETDMSTNPLQAYGDAASLCADPDLPGELRVLCEKDDADEVFQRLVKIISPIDPCEICANVACTGC
;
A
#
# COMPACT_ATOMS: atom_id res chain seq x y z
N MET A 1 -5.70 -42.24 0.97
CA MET A 1 -5.13 -41.49 2.11
C MET A 1 -3.92 -40.64 1.72
N ARG A 2 -2.86 -41.19 1.11
CA ARG A 2 -1.65 -40.41 0.71
C ARG A 2 -1.94 -39.25 -0.26
N ALA A 3 -2.79 -39.46 -1.27
CA ALA A 3 -3.17 -38.42 -2.23
C ALA A 3 -3.97 -37.27 -1.58
N LEU A 4 -4.81 -37.57 -0.58
CA LEU A 4 -5.57 -36.55 0.16
C LEU A 4 -4.66 -35.67 1.02
N ILE A 5 -3.63 -36.26 1.64
CA ILE A 5 -2.63 -35.54 2.42
C ILE A 5 -1.80 -34.62 1.52
N ILE A 6 -1.40 -35.09 0.34
CA ILE A 6 -0.67 -34.27 -0.64
C ILE A 6 -1.53 -33.11 -1.12
N PHE A 7 -2.81 -33.36 -1.43
CA PHE A 7 -3.73 -32.30 -1.86
C PHE A 7 -3.94 -31.25 -0.75
N LEU A 8 -4.14 -31.68 0.50
CA LEU A 8 -4.23 -30.78 1.66
C LEU A 8 -2.98 -29.93 1.82
N LEU A 9 -1.79 -30.54 1.81
CA LEU A 9 -0.51 -29.84 1.94
C LEU A 9 -0.30 -28.80 0.82
N LEU A 10 -0.61 -29.18 -0.43
CA LEU A 10 -0.51 -28.29 -1.59
C LEU A 10 -1.47 -27.09 -1.47
N THR A 11 -2.72 -27.32 -1.06
CA THR A 11 -3.69 -26.23 -0.85
C THR A 11 -3.28 -25.28 0.27
N THR A 12 -2.73 -25.79 1.38
CA THR A 12 -2.25 -24.94 2.47
C THR A 12 -1.02 -24.14 2.07
N SER A 13 -0.09 -24.71 1.29
CA SER A 13 1.08 -23.96 0.80
C SER A 13 0.69 -22.86 -0.19
N PHE A 14 -0.30 -23.11 -1.05
CA PHE A 14 -0.78 -22.10 -2.01
C PHE A 14 -1.47 -20.93 -1.31
N PHE A 15 -2.22 -21.20 -0.23
CA PHE A 15 -2.92 -20.18 0.54
C PHE A 15 -1.98 -19.22 1.27
N GLN A 16 -0.80 -19.70 1.66
CA GLN A 16 0.24 -18.87 2.30
C GLN A 16 0.92 -17.93 1.30
N ILE A 17 1.01 -18.33 0.02
CA ILE A 17 1.64 -17.51 -1.03
C ILE A 17 0.69 -16.39 -1.51
N SER A 18 -0.62 -16.56 -1.34
CA SER A 18 -1.60 -15.56 -1.78
C SER A 18 -1.87 -14.45 -0.75
N GLN A 19 -1.14 -14.40 0.37
CA GLN A 19 -1.28 -13.26 1.28
C GLN A 19 -0.64 -12.03 0.63
N SER A 20 -1.48 -11.09 0.22
CA SER A 20 -1.02 -9.75 -0.18
C SER A 20 -0.45 -9.05 1.06
N VAL A 21 0.75 -8.50 0.94
CA VAL A 21 1.33 -7.68 2.01
C VAL A 21 0.44 -6.46 2.21
N GLN A 22 0.10 -6.18 3.46
CA GLN A 22 -0.71 -5.03 3.84
C GLN A 22 0.13 -4.03 4.64
N VAL A 23 -0.09 -2.75 4.41
CA VAL A 23 0.54 -1.63 5.08
C VAL A 23 -0.46 -0.98 6.03
N THR A 24 -0.08 -0.84 7.30
CA THR A 24 -0.93 -0.25 8.34
C THR A 24 -0.31 1.03 8.88
N ASP A 25 -1.07 2.13 8.86
CA ASP A 25 -0.71 3.41 9.48
C ASP A 25 -1.94 4.04 10.13
N SER A 26 -1.79 4.56 11.36
CA SER A 26 -2.83 5.34 12.04
C SER A 26 -4.21 4.67 12.15
N GLY A 27 -4.25 3.33 12.17
CA GLY A 27 -5.49 2.55 12.23
C GLY A 27 -6.13 2.26 10.86
N TYR A 28 -5.52 2.72 9.77
CA TYR A 28 -5.88 2.35 8.41
C TYR A 28 -4.98 1.23 7.90
N THR A 29 -5.54 0.30 7.13
CA THR A 29 -4.81 -0.80 6.52
C THR A 29 -5.13 -0.84 5.02
N PHE A 30 -4.07 -0.87 4.20
CA PHE A 30 -4.14 -0.87 2.75
C PHE A 30 -3.25 -1.97 2.16
N SER A 31 -3.54 -2.40 0.94
CA SER A 31 -2.64 -3.28 0.18
C SER A 31 -1.34 -2.57 -0.17
N LEU A 32 -0.23 -3.31 -0.19
CA LEU A 32 1.07 -2.79 -0.63
C LEU A 32 0.98 -2.25 -2.06
N GLU A 33 0.21 -2.91 -2.92
CA GLU A 33 -0.01 -2.53 -4.31
C GLU A 33 -0.69 -1.15 -4.44
N ALA A 34 -1.68 -0.85 -3.59
CA ALA A 34 -2.29 0.47 -3.58
C ALA A 34 -1.32 1.55 -3.08
N VAL A 35 -0.53 1.27 -2.05
CA VAL A 35 0.46 2.23 -1.53
C VAL A 35 1.57 2.48 -2.55
N LYS A 36 2.00 1.46 -3.32
CA LYS A 36 2.90 1.63 -4.48
C LYS A 36 2.31 2.51 -5.57
N THR A 37 1.00 2.38 -5.81
CA THR A 37 0.30 3.20 -6.80
C THR A 37 0.25 4.65 -6.33
N LEU A 38 -0.06 4.89 -5.05
CA LEU A 38 0.01 6.20 -4.42
C LEU A 38 1.40 6.84 -4.53
N GLN A 39 2.47 6.09 -4.26
CA GLN A 39 3.85 6.58 -4.43
C GLN A 39 4.11 7.07 -5.86
N LYS A 40 3.69 6.31 -6.88
CA LYS A 40 3.86 6.71 -8.29
C LYS A 40 3.08 7.98 -8.64
N LEU A 41 1.87 8.14 -8.11
CA LEU A 41 1.07 9.36 -8.31
C LEU A 41 1.77 10.57 -7.68
N MET A 42 2.28 10.42 -6.45
CA MET A 42 3.02 11.48 -5.75
C MET A 42 4.35 11.84 -6.41
N GLU A 43 5.10 10.87 -6.95
CA GLU A 43 6.32 11.11 -7.72
C GLU A 43 6.04 11.86 -9.04
N THR A 44 4.92 11.53 -9.69
CA THR A 44 4.48 12.19 -10.93
C THR A 44 4.12 13.65 -10.67
N ASP A 45 3.39 13.93 -9.59
CA ASP A 45 3.09 15.30 -9.14
C ASP A 45 4.37 16.10 -8.86
N MET A 46 5.34 15.50 -8.17
CA MET A 46 6.63 16.16 -7.88
C MET A 46 7.43 16.48 -9.15
N SER A 47 7.37 15.62 -10.17
CA SER A 47 8.02 15.87 -11.47
C SER A 47 7.39 17.03 -12.24
N THR A 48 6.09 17.29 -12.05
CA THR A 48 5.37 18.36 -12.77
C THR A 48 5.44 19.70 -12.04
N ASN A 49 5.49 19.69 -10.71
CA ASN A 49 5.64 20.88 -9.88
C ASN A 49 6.66 20.66 -8.76
N PRO A 50 7.94 21.04 -8.97
CA PRO A 50 9.01 20.84 -7.99
C PRO A 50 8.82 21.60 -6.67
N LEU A 51 7.94 22.61 -6.64
CA LEU A 51 7.61 23.38 -5.44
C LEU A 51 6.55 22.67 -4.57
N GLN A 52 5.86 21.66 -5.10
CA GLN A 52 4.88 20.86 -4.39
C GLN A 52 5.60 19.73 -3.65
N ALA A 53 5.78 19.87 -2.34
CA ALA A 53 6.64 18.97 -1.56
C ALA A 53 6.07 17.55 -1.40
N TYR A 54 4.81 17.32 -1.72
CA TYR A 54 4.11 16.02 -1.74
C TYR A 54 2.73 16.28 -2.38
N GLY A 55 2.16 15.32 -3.11
CA GLY A 55 0.85 15.48 -3.74
C GLY A 55 -0.18 15.97 -2.72
N ASP A 56 -0.88 17.06 -3.03
CA ASP A 56 -1.99 17.58 -2.22
C ASP A 56 -3.08 16.50 -2.18
N ALA A 57 -3.62 16.18 -1.02
CA ALA A 57 -4.68 15.20 -0.87
C ALA A 57 -5.86 15.54 -1.79
N ALA A 58 -6.15 16.83 -2.02
CA ALA A 58 -7.18 17.24 -2.96
C ALA A 58 -6.85 16.83 -4.41
N SER A 59 -5.59 16.95 -4.86
CA SER A 59 -5.18 16.51 -6.20
C SER A 59 -5.23 14.99 -6.31
N LEU A 60 -4.69 14.29 -5.32
CA LEU A 60 -4.69 12.82 -5.27
C LEU A 60 -6.10 12.24 -5.25
N CYS A 61 -7.02 12.86 -4.49
CA CYS A 61 -8.41 12.43 -4.41
C CYS A 61 -9.23 12.71 -5.68
N ALA A 62 -8.81 13.70 -6.47
CA ALA A 62 -9.37 13.97 -7.79
C ALA A 62 -8.79 13.05 -8.88
N ASP A 63 -7.66 12.39 -8.62
CA ASP A 63 -7.02 11.49 -9.56
C ASP A 63 -7.88 10.22 -9.79
N PRO A 64 -8.22 9.88 -11.04
CA PRO A 64 -9.00 8.68 -11.34
C PRO A 64 -8.22 7.37 -11.10
N ASP A 65 -6.89 7.42 -11.11
CA ASP A 65 -6.01 6.27 -10.89
C ASP A 65 -5.74 6.02 -9.39
N LEU A 66 -6.26 6.88 -8.50
CA LEU A 66 -6.20 6.64 -7.05
C LEU A 66 -6.96 5.35 -6.68
N PRO A 67 -6.29 4.36 -6.06
CA PRO A 67 -6.93 3.11 -5.64
C PRO A 67 -8.18 3.31 -4.79
N GLY A 68 -9.21 2.52 -5.07
CA GLY A 68 -10.52 2.64 -4.40
C GLY A 68 -10.45 2.56 -2.87
N GLU A 69 -9.55 1.74 -2.32
CA GLU A 69 -9.36 1.61 -0.88
C GLU A 69 -8.79 2.87 -0.22
N LEU A 70 -7.93 3.62 -0.91
CA LEU A 70 -7.34 4.85 -0.40
C LEU A 70 -8.32 6.03 -0.41
N ARG A 71 -9.43 5.92 -1.16
CA ARG A 71 -10.45 6.98 -1.23
C ARG A 71 -11.12 7.28 0.11
N VAL A 72 -11.07 6.34 1.06
CA VAL A 72 -11.56 6.56 2.44
C VAL A 72 -10.83 7.70 3.16
N LEU A 73 -9.58 7.97 2.75
CA LEU A 73 -8.78 9.05 3.32
C LEU A 73 -9.22 10.43 2.80
N CYS A 74 -9.87 10.50 1.64
CA CYS A 74 -10.30 11.77 1.03
C CYS A 74 -11.34 12.55 1.84
N GLU A 75 -12.02 11.89 2.77
CA GLU A 75 -13.00 12.52 3.67
C GLU A 75 -12.39 12.92 5.01
N LYS A 76 -11.06 12.79 5.17
CA LYS A 76 -10.35 13.01 6.43
C LYS A 76 -9.55 14.30 6.40
N ASP A 77 -9.54 14.99 7.53
CA ASP A 77 -8.77 16.23 7.70
C ASP A 77 -7.25 15.98 7.70
N ASP A 78 -6.81 14.75 8.01
CA ASP A 78 -5.41 14.33 8.06
C ASP A 78 -4.95 13.56 6.81
N ALA A 79 -5.72 13.61 5.71
CA ALA A 79 -5.47 12.86 4.48
C ALA A 79 -4.05 13.06 3.93
N ASP A 80 -3.59 14.31 3.86
CA ASP A 80 -2.26 14.69 3.39
C ASP A 80 -1.17 13.97 4.18
N GLU A 81 -1.28 14.01 5.51
CA GLU A 81 -0.29 13.43 6.41
C GLU A 81 -0.29 11.90 6.32
N VAL A 82 -1.47 11.28 6.22
CA VAL A 82 -1.60 9.84 6.08
C VAL A 82 -0.98 9.38 4.75
N PHE A 83 -1.29 10.04 3.64
CA PHE A 83 -0.71 9.69 2.33
C PHE A 83 0.82 9.79 2.35
N GLN A 84 1.36 10.87 2.95
CA GLN A 84 2.80 11.05 3.11
C GLN A 84 3.44 9.94 3.95
N ARG A 85 2.82 9.57 5.08
CA ARG A 85 3.32 8.49 5.95
C ARG A 85 3.30 7.14 5.24
N LEU A 86 2.24 6.83 4.50
CA LEU A 86 2.13 5.59 3.72
C LEU A 86 3.24 5.48 2.68
N VAL A 87 3.49 6.54 1.90
CA VAL A 87 4.58 6.53 0.91
C VAL A 87 5.95 6.47 1.57
N LYS A 88 6.14 7.15 2.70
CA LYS A 88 7.39 7.09 3.48
C LYS A 88 7.68 5.68 4.02
N ILE A 89 6.65 4.90 4.35
CA ILE A 89 6.80 3.51 4.81
C ILE A 89 7.44 2.62 3.74
N ILE A 90 7.08 2.82 2.46
CA ILE A 90 7.53 1.99 1.33
C ILE A 90 8.72 2.58 0.55
N SER A 91 9.18 3.79 0.91
CA SER A 91 10.29 4.45 0.24
C SER A 91 11.58 4.36 1.07
N PRO A 92 12.78 4.29 0.45
CA PRO A 92 13.06 4.20 -0.99
C PRO A 92 13.29 2.77 -1.52
N ILE A 93 13.46 1.76 -0.66
CA ILE A 93 13.74 0.35 -1.05
C ILE A 93 12.66 -0.56 -0.43
N ASP A 94 11.40 -0.29 -0.76
CA ASP A 94 10.19 -0.99 -0.28
C ASP A 94 10.43 -2.07 0.79
N PRO A 95 10.57 -1.67 2.06
CA PRO A 95 10.86 -2.62 3.13
C PRO A 95 9.68 -3.58 3.38
N CYS A 96 8.50 -3.34 2.80
CA CYS A 96 7.37 -4.25 2.92
C CYS A 96 7.50 -5.51 2.05
N GLU A 97 8.27 -5.50 0.95
CA GLU A 97 8.51 -6.72 0.16
C GLU A 97 9.38 -7.74 0.89
N ILE A 98 10.30 -7.26 1.74
CA ILE A 98 11.19 -8.09 2.55
C ILE A 98 10.82 -8.13 4.02
N CYS A 99 9.64 -7.59 4.36
CA CYS A 99 9.08 -7.60 5.72
C CYS A 99 10.03 -7.02 6.78
N ALA A 100 10.75 -5.98 6.38
CA ALA A 100 11.72 -5.26 7.19
C ALA A 100 11.12 -4.01 7.87
N ASN A 101 9.79 -3.82 7.81
CA ASN A 101 9.10 -2.73 8.48
C ASN A 101 7.84 -3.25 9.19
N VAL A 102 7.66 -2.82 10.45
CA VAL A 102 6.57 -3.23 11.34
C VAL A 102 5.19 -2.78 10.90
N ALA A 103 5.13 -1.76 10.03
CA ALA A 103 3.89 -1.33 9.40
C ALA A 103 3.35 -2.37 8.41
N CYS A 104 4.19 -3.31 7.96
CA CYS A 104 3.83 -4.30 6.96
C CYS A 104 3.41 -5.62 7.63
N THR A 105 2.30 -6.20 7.18
CA THR A 105 1.74 -7.47 7.68
C THR A 105 1.34 -8.36 6.51
N GLY A 106 1.08 -9.65 6.73
CA GLY A 106 0.73 -10.56 5.64
C GLY A 106 1.94 -11.14 4.90
N CYS A 107 3.12 -10.93 5.47
CA CYS A 107 4.17 -11.94 5.48
C CYS A 107 4.04 -12.80 6.75
#